data_AF-A0A9D8I645-F1
#
_entry.id   AF-A0A9D8I645-F1
#
_cell.length_a   1.000
_cell.length_b   1.000
_cell.length_c   1.000
_cell.angle_alpha   90.00
_cell.angle_beta   90.00
_cell.angle_gamma   90.00
#
_symmetry.space_group_name_H-M   'P 1'
#
loop_
_entity.id
_entity.type
_entity.pdbx_description
1 polymer ?
#
loop_
_entity_poly.entity_id
_entity_poly.type
_entity_poly.pdbx_seq_one_letter_code
_entity_poly.pdbx_strand_id
1 'polypeptide(L)'
;MLLVVLLLALFGFLVSSICLHILIWSWWCTRGRDVLYVYSESPNWHDYIEQNILPVLGRRAIILNWSQRKRWQFSLAKLAFYHFGTYREFNPMAVVFRPFRFTRTFRFWKPFQDLKHGNPKALQKMEGEFFTLIGIHPNGSAGG
;
A
#
# COMPACT_ATOMS: atom_id res chain seq x y z
N MET A 1 -8.44 35.63 9.71
CA MET A 1 -8.57 35.13 8.32
C MET A 1 -7.76 33.88 8.07
N LEU A 2 -6.44 33.86 8.27
CA LEU A 2 -5.61 32.65 8.07
C LEU A 2 -6.10 31.43 8.88
N LEU A 3 -6.41 31.60 10.17
CA LEU A 3 -6.91 30.52 11.02
C LEU A 3 -8.21 29.90 10.47
N VAL A 4 -9.15 30.71 10.00
CA VAL A 4 -10.42 30.24 9.42
C VAL A 4 -10.16 29.43 8.16
N VAL A 5 -9.27 29.88 7.29
CA VAL A 5 -8.87 29.15 6.07
C VAL A 5 -8.22 27.81 6.44
N LEU A 6 -7.33 27.78 7.44
CA LEU A 6 -6.69 26.55 7.92
C LEU A 6 -7.70 25.56 8.49
N LEU A 7 -8.68 26.04 9.27
CA LEU A 7 -9.74 25.19 9.84
C LEU A 7 -10.65 24.61 8.76
N LEU A 8 -11.03 25.42 7.76
CA LEU A 8 -11.82 24.94 6.62
C LEU A 8 -11.04 23.92 5.78
N ALA A 9 -9.75 24.14 5.55
CA ALA A 9 -8.89 23.20 4.83
C ALA A 9 -8.73 21.89 5.61
N LEU A 10 -8.52 21.94 6.93
CA LEU A 10 -8.45 20.76 7.78
C LEU A 10 -9.77 19.99 7.79
N PHE A 11 -10.90 20.70 7.92
CA PHE A 11 -12.23 20.08 7.88
C PHE A 11 -12.48 19.38 6.54
N GLY A 12 -12.20 20.05 5.42
CA GLY A 12 -12.29 19.44 4.09
C GLY A 12 -11.37 18.22 3.92
N PHE A 13 -10.15 18.28 4.47
CA PHE A 13 -9.24 17.14 4.49
C PHE A 13 -9.80 15.96 5.29
N LEU A 14 -10.35 16.20 6.49
CA LEU A 14 -10.96 15.15 7.31
C LEU A 14 -12.17 14.52 6.63
N VAL A 15 -13.08 15.34 6.09
CA VAL A 15 -14.26 14.84 5.36
C VAL A 15 -13.83 14.01 4.15
N SER A 16 -12.89 14.50 3.34
CA SER A 16 -12.40 13.74 2.19
C SER A 16 -11.69 12.44 2.58
N SER A 17 -10.95 12.43 3.69
CA SER A 17 -10.32 11.21 4.23
C SER A 17 -11.37 10.18 4.67
N ILE A 18 -12.41 10.61 5.40
CA ILE A 18 -13.50 9.74 5.85
C ILE A 18 -14.25 9.16 4.65
N CYS A 19 -14.62 10.02 3.69
CA CYS A 19 -15.26 9.58 2.45
C CYS A 19 -14.38 8.54 1.74
N LEU A 20 -13.09 8.79 1.56
CA LEU A 20 -12.17 7.87 0.90
C LEU A 20 -12.12 6.50 1.60
N HIS A 21 -12.07 6.46 2.94
CA HIS A 21 -12.11 5.19 3.69
C HIS A 21 -13.43 4.44 3.46
N ILE A 22 -14.57 5.13 3.51
CA ILE A 22 -15.89 4.53 3.26
C ILE A 22 -15.97 3.94 1.85
N LEU A 23 -15.46 4.67 0.84
CA LEU A 23 -15.47 4.20 -0.55
C LEU A 23 -14.57 2.98 -0.73
N ILE A 24 -13.37 2.98 -0.14
CA ILE A 24 -12.45 1.84 -0.18
C ILE A 24 -13.07 0.61 0.51
N TRP A 25 -13.63 0.78 1.70
CA TRP A 25 -14.26 -0.31 2.42
C TRP A 25 -15.44 -0.89 1.62
N SER A 26 -16.31 -0.02 1.12
CA SER A 26 -17.53 -0.42 0.41
C SER A 26 -17.27 -1.04 -0.96
N TRP A 27 -16.27 -0.58 -1.72
CA TRP A 27 -16.01 -1.09 -3.08
C TRP A 27 -14.90 -2.13 -3.17
N TRP A 28 -13.86 -2.03 -2.34
CA TRP A 28 -12.71 -2.93 -2.43
C TRP A 28 -12.79 -4.01 -1.37
N CYS A 29 -12.91 -3.64 -0.10
CA CYS A 29 -12.84 -4.62 0.99
C CYS A 29 -14.01 -5.62 0.94
N THR A 30 -15.22 -5.18 0.59
CA THR A 30 -16.38 -6.07 0.36
C THR A 30 -16.16 -7.08 -0.77
N ARG A 31 -15.23 -6.81 -1.71
CA ARG A 31 -14.87 -7.69 -2.83
C ARG A 31 -13.59 -8.48 -2.56
N GLY A 32 -13.13 -8.52 -1.31
CA GLY A 32 -11.88 -9.19 -0.92
C GLY A 32 -10.62 -8.48 -1.43
N ARG A 33 -10.73 -7.20 -1.80
CA ARG A 33 -9.58 -6.38 -2.21
C ARG A 33 -9.21 -5.44 -1.07
N ASP A 34 -8.21 -5.82 -0.30
CA ASP A 34 -7.83 -5.13 0.93
C ASP A 34 -6.39 -4.58 0.88
N VAL A 35 -5.71 -4.72 -0.26
CA VAL A 35 -4.34 -4.23 -0.45
C VAL A 35 -4.27 -3.29 -1.66
N LEU A 36 -3.65 -2.13 -1.48
CA LEU A 36 -3.10 -1.34 -2.58
C LEU A 36 -1.59 -1.55 -2.59
N TYR A 37 -1.04 -2.09 -3.67
CA TYR A 37 0.40 -2.28 -3.82
C TYR A 37 0.93 -1.40 -4.94
N VAL A 38 1.97 -0.62 -4.65
CA VAL A 38 2.58 0.31 -5.59
C VAL A 38 4.06 0.01 -5.73
N TYR A 39 4.51 -0.14 -6.97
CA TYR A 39 5.90 -0.43 -7.30
C TYR A 39 6.30 0.26 -8.61
N SER A 40 7.55 0.10 -9.05
CA SER A 40 8.03 0.55 -10.36
C SER A 40 8.88 -0.52 -11.03
N GLU A 41 9.14 -0.33 -12.32
CA GLU A 41 10.06 -1.12 -13.15
C GLU A 41 11.55 -0.85 -12.82
N SER A 42 11.90 -0.71 -11.53
CA SER A 42 13.30 -0.53 -11.13
C SER A 42 13.97 -1.90 -11.04
N PRO A 43 15.16 -2.09 -11.65
CA PRO A 43 15.86 -3.38 -11.60
C PRO A 43 16.26 -3.80 -10.17
N ASN A 44 16.27 -2.87 -9.20
CA ASN A 44 16.62 -3.20 -7.82
C ASN A 44 15.57 -4.08 -7.11
N TRP A 45 14.30 -4.06 -7.55
CA TRP A 45 13.21 -4.76 -6.86
C TRP A 45 12.13 -5.31 -7.79
N HIS A 46 12.09 -4.92 -9.06
CA HIS A 46 11.05 -5.29 -10.01
C HIS A 46 10.89 -6.81 -10.09
N ASP A 47 11.97 -7.53 -10.44
CA ASP A 47 11.95 -8.99 -10.58
C ASP A 47 11.54 -9.68 -9.28
N TYR A 48 12.07 -9.20 -8.16
CA TYR A 48 11.74 -9.73 -6.84
C TYR A 48 10.24 -9.59 -6.54
N ILE A 49 9.67 -8.41 -6.78
CA ILE A 49 8.25 -8.12 -6.54
C ILE A 49 7.36 -8.99 -7.44
N GLU A 50 7.67 -9.07 -8.74
CA GLU A 50 6.87 -9.83 -9.71
C GLU A 50 6.89 -11.33 -9.42
N GLN A 51 8.03 -11.86 -8.93
CA GLN A 51 8.19 -13.29 -8.68
C GLN A 51 7.73 -13.72 -7.29
N ASN A 52 7.87 -12.86 -6.26
CA ASN A 52 7.68 -13.26 -4.86
C ASN A 52 6.48 -12.59 -4.19
N ILE A 53 6.14 -11.35 -4.56
CA ILE A 53 5.11 -10.57 -3.85
C ILE A 53 3.78 -10.59 -4.61
N LEU A 54 3.78 -10.20 -5.89
CA LEU A 54 2.54 -10.10 -6.67
C LEU A 54 1.76 -11.42 -6.78
N PRO A 55 2.40 -12.59 -6.99
CA PRO A 55 1.67 -13.86 -7.08
C PRO A 55 0.96 -14.22 -5.77
N VAL A 56 1.59 -13.92 -4.64
CA VAL A 56 1.07 -14.17 -3.29
C VAL A 56 -0.13 -13.27 -2.98
N LEU A 57 -0.10 -12.02 -3.46
CA LEU A 57 -1.24 -11.11 -3.30
C LEU A 57 -2.43 -11.50 -4.19
N GLY A 58 -2.16 -11.96 -5.41
CA GLY A 58 -3.20 -12.39 -6.33
C GLY A 58 -4.31 -11.34 -6.51
N ARG A 59 -5.56 -11.78 -6.42
CA ARG A 59 -6.73 -10.91 -6.71
C ARG A 59 -7.07 -9.91 -5.60
N ARG A 60 -6.44 -10.01 -4.41
CA ARG A 60 -6.74 -9.12 -3.29
C ARG A 60 -6.07 -7.76 -3.41
N ALA A 61 -5.03 -7.67 -4.23
CA ALA A 61 -4.30 -6.44 -4.41
C ALA A 61 -4.77 -5.66 -5.63
N ILE A 62 -4.98 -4.37 -5.43
CA ILE A 62 -5.00 -3.36 -6.48
C ILE A 62 -3.56 -2.97 -6.74
N ILE A 63 -3.07 -3.21 -7.95
CA ILE A 63 -1.68 -2.94 -8.33
C ILE A 63 -1.58 -1.62 -9.09
N LEU A 64 -0.63 -0.77 -8.69
CA LEU A 64 -0.26 0.43 -9.40
C LEU A 64 1.24 0.43 -9.73
N ASN A 65 1.56 0.50 -11.02
CA ASN A 65 2.94 0.67 -11.47
C ASN A 65 3.25 2.16 -11.68
N TRP A 66 4.13 2.70 -10.84
CA TRP A 66 4.55 4.11 -10.82
C TRP A 66 5.32 4.54 -12.08
N SER A 67 6.02 3.61 -12.75
CA SER A 67 6.65 3.89 -14.06
C SER A 67 5.59 4.30 -15.08
N GLN A 68 4.37 3.78 -14.95
CA GLN A 68 3.24 4.03 -15.83
C GLN A 68 2.33 5.18 -15.35
N ARG A 69 2.73 5.94 -14.31
CA ARG A 69 1.89 6.99 -13.68
C ARG A 69 1.30 8.02 -14.64
N LYS A 70 2.02 8.34 -15.73
CA LYS A 70 1.55 9.29 -16.76
C LYS A 70 0.27 8.80 -17.47
N ARG A 71 0.03 7.49 -17.48
CA ARG A 71 -1.14 6.85 -18.08
C ARG A 71 -2.27 6.59 -17.09
N TRP A 72 -2.07 6.88 -15.80
CA TRP A 72 -3.08 6.63 -14.78
C TRP A 72 -4.28 7.56 -14.95
N GLN A 73 -5.41 6.97 -15.34
CA GLN A 73 -6.71 7.61 -15.32
C GLN A 73 -7.15 7.93 -13.88
N PHE A 74 -8.10 8.87 -13.76
CA PHE A 74 -8.72 9.14 -12.47
C PHE A 74 -9.42 7.87 -11.95
N SER A 75 -9.05 7.44 -10.75
CA SER A 75 -9.56 6.20 -10.16
C SER A 75 -9.42 6.23 -8.64
N LEU A 76 -10.21 5.39 -7.96
CA LEU A 76 -10.10 5.21 -6.51
C LEU A 76 -8.68 4.78 -6.09
N ALA A 77 -7.99 4.01 -6.96
CA ALA A 77 -6.61 3.59 -6.73
C ALA A 77 -5.63 4.76 -6.70
N LYS A 78 -5.75 5.66 -7.68
CA LYS A 78 -4.95 6.87 -7.76
C LYS A 78 -5.21 7.78 -6.55
N LEU A 79 -6.47 7.96 -6.15
CA LEU A 79 -6.84 8.74 -4.97
C LEU A 79 -6.26 8.15 -3.67
N ALA A 80 -6.42 6.84 -3.48
CA ALA A 80 -5.85 6.12 -2.34
C ALA A 80 -4.32 6.26 -2.32
N PHE A 81 -3.65 6.10 -3.46
CA PHE A 81 -2.21 6.30 -3.54
C PHE A 81 -1.79 7.71 -3.07
N TYR A 82 -2.42 8.78 -3.56
CA TYR A 82 -2.04 10.13 -3.13
C TYR A 82 -2.37 10.41 -1.66
N HIS A 83 -3.45 9.83 -1.14
CA HIS A 83 -3.83 10.00 0.27
C HIS A 83 -2.88 9.27 1.22
N PHE A 84 -2.53 8.02 0.93
CA PHE A 84 -1.73 7.16 1.84
C PHE A 84 -0.24 7.12 1.51
N GLY A 85 0.13 7.38 0.26
CA GLY A 85 1.49 7.22 -0.24
C GLY A 85 2.48 8.25 0.29
N THR A 86 2.00 9.45 0.67
CA THR A 86 2.86 10.59 1.06
C THR A 86 4.00 10.85 0.04
N TYR A 87 4.91 11.79 0.33
CA TYR A 87 5.93 12.25 -0.64
C TYR A 87 7.25 11.47 -0.57
N ARG A 88 7.43 10.52 0.36
CA ARG A 88 8.72 9.86 0.60
C ARG A 88 8.59 8.35 0.65
N GLU A 89 9.56 7.61 0.10
CA GLU A 89 9.70 6.15 0.25
C GLU A 89 8.44 5.34 -0.14
N PHE A 90 7.66 5.85 -1.09
CA PHE A 90 6.38 5.24 -1.52
C PHE A 90 6.55 4.14 -2.57
N ASN A 91 7.78 3.85 -2.97
CA ASN A 91 8.07 2.94 -4.07
C ASN A 91 9.26 2.04 -3.75
N PRO A 92 9.04 0.76 -3.42
CA PRO A 92 7.73 0.08 -3.33
C PRO A 92 6.98 0.38 -2.02
N MET A 93 5.65 0.33 -2.05
CA MET A 93 4.81 0.41 -0.85
C MET A 93 3.58 -0.49 -0.93
N ALA A 94 3.07 -0.91 0.21
CA ALA A 94 1.76 -1.54 0.35
C ALA A 94 0.90 -0.75 1.34
N VAL A 95 -0.40 -0.64 1.06
CA VAL A 95 -1.40 -0.11 1.98
C VAL A 95 -2.42 -1.20 2.22
N VAL A 96 -2.59 -1.58 3.49
CA VAL A 96 -3.55 -2.60 3.92
C VAL A 96 -4.75 -1.89 4.54
N PHE A 97 -5.90 -2.04 3.90
CA PHE A 97 -7.18 -1.51 4.34
C PHE A 97 -7.89 -2.53 5.19
N ARG A 98 -8.34 -2.12 6.37
CA ARG A 98 -9.04 -2.99 7.30
C ARG A 98 -10.32 -2.27 7.73
N PRO A 99 -11.52 -2.72 7.30
CA PRO A 99 -12.77 -2.11 7.72
C PRO A 99 -12.83 -1.97 9.25
N PHE A 100 -13.23 -0.79 9.73
CA PHE A 100 -13.33 -0.44 11.16
C PHE A 100 -12.01 -0.52 11.94
N ARG A 101 -10.86 -0.62 11.25
CA ARG A 101 -9.52 -0.62 11.85
C ARG A 101 -8.62 0.36 11.12
N PHE A 102 -7.53 0.75 11.77
CA PHE A 102 -6.56 1.65 11.15
C PHE A 102 -5.91 1.01 9.91
N THR A 103 -5.94 1.76 8.81
CA THR A 103 -5.15 1.49 7.60
C THR A 103 -3.66 1.45 7.97
N ARG A 104 -2.93 0.46 7.44
CA ARG A 104 -1.48 0.31 7.68
C ARG A 104 -0.72 0.46 6.38
N THR A 105 0.35 1.24 6.40
CA THR A 105 1.22 1.46 5.24
C THR A 105 2.58 0.83 5.50
N PHE A 106 3.05 0.03 4.56
CA PHE A 106 4.38 -0.59 4.54
C PHE A 106 5.21 0.05 3.43
N ARG A 107 6.43 0.46 3.74
CA ARG A 107 7.32 1.18 2.82
C ARG A 107 8.59 0.39 2.60
N PHE A 108 8.69 -0.26 1.45
CA PHE A 108 9.73 -1.22 1.17
C PHE A 108 10.99 -0.59 0.58
N TRP A 109 10.98 0.70 0.22
CA TRP A 109 12.13 1.37 -0.41
C TRP A 109 13.42 1.20 0.41
N LYS A 110 13.40 1.54 1.69
CA LYS A 110 14.57 1.42 2.58
C LYS A 110 14.96 -0.05 2.82
N PRO A 111 14.02 -0.97 3.11
CA PRO A 111 14.33 -2.41 3.16
C PRO A 111 14.99 -2.98 1.88
N PHE A 112 14.55 -2.57 0.68
CA PHE A 112 15.18 -2.99 -0.57
C PHE A 112 16.56 -2.35 -0.76
N GLN A 113 16.76 -1.12 -0.27
CA GLN A 113 18.08 -0.50 -0.24
C GLN A 113 19.03 -1.30 0.67
N ASP A 114 18.59 -1.69 1.87
CA ASP A 114 19.38 -2.49 2.80
C ASP A 114 19.71 -3.88 2.23
N LEU A 115 18.76 -4.50 1.51
CA LEU A 115 18.99 -5.77 0.80
C LEU A 115 20.12 -5.63 -0.23
N LYS A 116 20.14 -4.54 -0.98
CA LYS A 116 21.22 -4.26 -1.95
C LYS A 116 22.60 -4.14 -1.28
N HIS A 117 22.64 -3.73 -0.02
CA HIS A 117 23.85 -3.70 0.80
C HIS A 117 24.13 -5.02 1.54
N GLY A 118 23.40 -6.10 1.21
CA GLY A 118 23.60 -7.43 1.79
C GLY A 118 22.87 -7.66 3.13
N ASN A 119 21.97 -6.78 3.54
CA ASN A 119 21.21 -6.92 4.78
C ASN A 119 19.72 -7.25 4.52
N PRO A 120 19.34 -8.53 4.45
CA PRO A 120 17.97 -8.93 4.16
C PRO A 120 17.00 -8.77 5.33
N LYS A 121 17.51 -8.54 6.56
CA LYS A 121 16.69 -8.59 7.79
C LYS A 121 15.55 -7.58 7.78
N ALA A 122 15.80 -6.37 7.28
CA ALA A 122 14.79 -5.31 7.21
C ALA A 122 13.65 -5.68 6.26
N LEU A 123 13.98 -6.28 5.10
CA LEU A 123 13.00 -6.71 4.12
C LEU A 123 12.17 -7.88 4.65
N GLN A 124 12.83 -8.94 5.15
CA GLN A 124 12.16 -10.11 5.70
C GLN A 124 11.22 -9.76 6.85
N LYS A 125 11.64 -8.85 7.75
CA LYS A 125 10.79 -8.37 8.84
C LYS A 125 9.56 -7.64 8.29
N MET A 126 9.75 -6.71 7.35
CA MET A 126 8.64 -5.94 6.78
C MET A 126 7.66 -6.82 6.01
N GLU A 127 8.16 -7.79 5.25
CA GLU A 127 7.35 -8.79 4.56
C GLU A 127 6.60 -9.68 5.55
N GLY A 128 7.27 -10.16 6.59
CA GLY A 128 6.63 -10.95 7.66
C GLY A 128 5.49 -10.19 8.33
N GLU A 129 5.70 -8.93 8.70
CA GLU A 129 4.66 -8.07 9.28
C GLU A 129 3.51 -7.81 8.28
N PHE A 130 3.84 -7.55 7.01
CA PHE A 130 2.87 -7.31 5.95
C PHE A 130 2.00 -8.56 5.68
N PHE A 131 2.63 -9.70 5.44
CA PHE A 131 1.95 -10.96 5.15
C PHE A 131 1.11 -11.44 6.34
N THR A 132 1.66 -11.35 7.56
CA THR A 132 0.89 -11.65 8.79
C THR A 132 -0.35 -10.77 8.89
N LEU A 133 -0.24 -9.48 8.58
CA LEU A 133 -1.37 -8.55 8.66
C LEU A 133 -2.50 -8.92 7.70
N ILE A 134 -2.17 -9.44 6.53
CA ILE A 134 -3.13 -9.86 5.52
C ILE A 134 -3.52 -11.35 5.64
N GLY A 135 -3.04 -12.05 6.67
CA GLY A 135 -3.37 -13.46 6.93
C GLY A 135 -2.67 -14.45 5.99
N ILE A 136 -1.52 -14.08 5.44
CA ILE A 136 -0.66 -14.97 4.66
C ILE A 136 0.51 -15.37 5.56
N HIS A 137 0.67 -16.66 5.79
CA HIS A 137 1.83 -17.19 6.50
C HIS A 137 2.85 -17.67 5.48
N PRO A 138 4.05 -17.05 5.41
CA PRO A 138 5.15 -17.62 4.64
C PRO A 138 5.52 -18.93 5.33
N ASN A 139 5.24 -20.04 4.64
CA ASN A 139 5.30 -21.45 5.08
C ASN A 139 3.97 -21.97 5.63
N GLY A 140 3.44 -22.96 4.90
CA GLY A 140 2.21 -23.66 5.23
C GLY A 140 2.29 -24.30 6.61
N SER A 141 1.66 -23.66 7.58
CA SER A 141 0.95 -24.35 8.65
C SER A 141 -0.52 -24.07 8.43
N ALA A 142 -1.18 -24.96 7.69
CA ALA A 142 -2.54 -25.32 8.06
C ALA A 142 -2.51 -25.69 9.55
N GLY A 143 -3.29 -25.02 10.37
CA GLY A 143 -3.29 -25.24 11.80
C GLY A 143 -4.49 -24.60 12.47
N GLY A 144 -5.56 -25.40 12.63
CA GLY A 144 -6.70 -25.14 13.50
C GLY A 144 -8.00 -24.85 12.77
#